data_AF-Q41035-F1
#
_entry.id   AF-Q41035-F1
#
_cell.length_a   1.000
_cell.length_b   1.000
_cell.length_c   1.000
_cell.angle_alpha   90.00
_cell.angle_beta   90.00
_cell.angle_gamma   90.00
#
_symmetry.space_group_name_H-M   'P 1'
#
loop_
_entity.id
_entity.type
_entity.pdbx_description
1 polymer ?
#
loop_
_entity_poly.entity_id
_entity_poly.type
_entity_poly.pdbx_seq_one_letter_code
_entity_poly.pdbx_strand_id
1 'polypeptide(L)'
;MSKPSLSLFSLSLLLFASACLATRSEFDRLNQCQLDNINALEPDHRVESEAGLTETWNPNNPELKCAGVSLIRRTIDPNGLHLPSFSPSPQLIFIIQGKGVLGLSLPGCPETYEEPRSSQSRQGSRQQQGDSHQKIRRF
;
A
#
# COMPACT_ATOMS: atom_id res chain seq x y z
N MET A 1 6.25 21.34 54.29
CA MET A 1 7.09 20.11 54.36
C MET A 1 6.53 19.12 53.35
N SER A 2 7.03 19.17 52.11
CA SER A 2 6.66 18.26 51.03
C SER A 2 7.08 16.84 51.41
N LYS A 3 6.14 15.89 51.39
CA LYS A 3 6.39 14.47 51.72
C LYS A 3 7.11 13.83 50.53
N PRO A 4 8.45 13.65 50.56
CA PRO A 4 9.20 13.18 49.39
C PRO A 4 8.95 11.68 49.15
N SER A 5 8.58 10.93 50.20
CA SER A 5 8.39 9.48 50.13
C SER A 5 7.17 9.07 49.29
N LEU A 6 6.05 9.79 49.40
CA LEU A 6 4.85 9.51 48.60
C LEU A 6 5.08 9.76 47.10
N SER A 7 5.90 10.75 46.76
CA SER A 7 6.29 11.04 45.37
C SER A 7 7.19 9.94 44.80
N LEU A 8 8.13 9.41 45.59
CA LEU A 8 9.01 8.31 45.18
C LEU A 8 8.27 6.97 44.99
N PHE A 9 7.30 6.66 45.86
CA PHE A 9 6.44 5.47 45.71
C PHE A 9 5.51 5.56 44.49
N SER A 10 4.96 6.74 44.22
CA SER A 10 4.14 6.95 43.00
C SER A 10 4.99 6.81 41.74
N LEU A 11 6.20 7.36 41.74
CA LEU A 11 7.13 7.26 40.63
C LEU A 11 7.60 5.82 40.40
N SER A 12 7.86 5.04 41.46
CA SER A 12 8.22 3.63 41.32
C SER A 12 7.06 2.81 40.75
N LEU A 13 5.83 3.03 41.23
CA LEU A 13 4.64 2.34 40.73
C LEU A 13 4.40 2.63 39.23
N LEU A 14 4.59 3.88 38.82
CA LEU A 14 4.52 4.30 37.42
C LEU A 14 5.61 3.65 36.55
N LEU A 15 6.85 3.54 37.06
CA LEU A 15 7.96 2.88 36.36
C LEU A 15 7.71 1.37 36.22
N PHE A 16 7.23 0.70 37.27
CA PHE A 16 6.87 -0.73 37.22
C PHE A 16 5.67 -1.00 36.29
N ALA A 17 4.63 -0.17 36.34
CA ALA A 17 3.48 -0.30 35.45
C ALA A 17 3.87 -0.11 33.98
N SER A 18 4.74 0.86 33.69
CA SER A 18 5.26 1.12 32.35
C SER A 18 6.14 -0.03 31.85
N ALA A 19 6.99 -0.60 32.71
CA ALA A 19 7.81 -1.77 32.37
C ALA A 19 6.97 -3.04 32.11
N CYS A 20 5.90 -3.27 32.88
CA CYS A 20 4.96 -4.38 32.64
C CYS A 20 4.15 -4.22 31.34
N LEU A 21 3.80 -2.99 30.96
CA LEU A 21 3.10 -2.71 29.70
C LEU A 21 4.03 -2.87 28.49
N ALA A 22 5.30 -2.44 28.59
CA ALA A 22 6.30 -2.58 27.54
C ALA A 22 6.68 -4.05 27.29
N THR A 23 6.74 -4.88 28.34
CA THR A 23 7.07 -6.31 28.22
C THR A 23 5.91 -7.14 27.64
N ARG A 24 4.65 -6.77 27.92
CA ARG A 24 3.49 -7.42 27.29
C ARG A 24 3.46 -7.26 25.77
N SER A 25 3.76 -6.06 25.27
CA SER A 25 3.69 -5.79 23.84
C SER A 25 4.75 -6.54 23.02
N GLU A 26 5.93 -6.79 23.58
CA GLU A 26 6.95 -7.64 22.95
C GLU A 26 6.55 -9.13 22.94
N PHE A 27 5.95 -9.61 24.03
CA PHE A 27 5.51 -11.00 24.14
C PHE A 27 4.35 -11.33 23.18
N ASP A 28 3.39 -10.41 23.03
CA ASP A 28 2.29 -10.56 22.07
C ASP A 28 2.78 -10.61 20.62
N ARG A 29 3.85 -9.87 20.28
CA ARG A 29 4.48 -9.96 18.95
C ARG A 29 5.24 -11.26 18.73
N LEU A 30 5.90 -11.80 19.76
CA LEU A 30 6.58 -13.10 19.67
C LEU A 30 5.59 -14.25 19.47
N ASN A 31 4.42 -14.19 20.12
CA ASN A 31 3.38 -15.20 19.97
C ASN A 31 2.63 -15.12 18.64
N GLN A 32 2.58 -13.94 18.00
CA GLN A 32 1.92 -13.75 16.70
C GLN A 32 2.47 -14.66 15.59
N CYS A 33 3.72 -15.10 15.72
CA CYS A 33 4.37 -16.01 14.78
C CYS A 33 4.55 -17.44 15.30
N GLN A 34 4.00 -17.78 16.46
CA GLN A 34 3.95 -19.16 16.94
C GLN A 34 2.75 -19.86 16.28
N LEU A 35 2.98 -20.34 15.06
CA LEU A 35 1.96 -21.02 14.26
C LEU A 35 2.12 -22.53 14.38
N ASP A 36 1.09 -23.21 14.87
CA ASP A 36 1.07 -24.67 14.93
C ASP A 36 0.99 -25.31 13.52
N ASN A 37 0.44 -24.57 12.56
CA ASN A 37 0.31 -24.98 11.16
C ASN A 37 0.35 -23.77 10.22
N ILE A 38 0.82 -23.97 8.98
CA ILE A 38 0.81 -22.97 7.90
C ILE A 38 -0.03 -23.52 6.76
N ASN A 39 -1.08 -22.79 6.37
CA ASN A 39 -1.98 -23.20 5.31
C ASN A 39 -1.72 -22.44 4.01
N ALA A 40 -2.03 -23.08 2.88
CA ALA A 40 -2.17 -22.37 1.62
C ALA A 40 -3.45 -21.52 1.67
N LEU A 41 -3.33 -20.23 1.38
CA LEU A 41 -4.44 -19.28 1.43
C LEU A 41 -4.91 -18.90 0.03
N GLU A 42 -6.23 -18.85 -0.16
CA GLU A 42 -6.88 -18.31 -1.36
C GLU A 42 -7.48 -16.92 -1.08
N PRO A 43 -7.73 -16.09 -2.11
CA PRO A 43 -8.41 -14.82 -1.91
C PRO A 43 -9.82 -15.06 -1.36
N ASP A 44 -10.22 -14.28 -0.36
CA ASP A 44 -11.50 -14.43 0.33
C ASP A 44 -12.45 -13.25 0.11
N HIS A 45 -11.97 -12.18 -0.54
CA HIS A 45 -12.81 -11.06 -0.94
C HIS A 45 -12.51 -10.61 -2.38
N ARG A 46 -13.57 -10.16 -3.07
CA ARG A 46 -13.58 -9.82 -4.50
C ARG A 46 -14.35 -8.53 -4.72
N VAL A 47 -13.80 -7.65 -5.56
CA VAL A 47 -14.42 -6.40 -6.00
C VAL A 47 -14.37 -6.34 -7.52
N GLU A 48 -15.55 -6.32 -8.13
CA GLU A 48 -15.73 -6.20 -9.58
C GLU A 48 -15.77 -4.72 -9.98
N SER A 49 -15.10 -4.41 -11.10
CA SER A 49 -15.06 -3.09 -11.71
C SER A 49 -15.42 -3.21 -13.19
N GLU A 50 -15.73 -2.09 -13.85
CA GLU A 50 -16.08 -2.05 -15.28
C GLU A 50 -15.06 -2.77 -16.17
N ALA A 51 -13.76 -2.66 -15.86
CA ALA A 51 -12.68 -3.19 -16.67
C ALA A 51 -11.67 -4.03 -15.85
N GLY A 52 -12.19 -4.83 -14.90
CA GLY A 52 -11.36 -5.81 -14.22
C GLY A 52 -11.90 -6.30 -12.88
N LEU A 53 -11.03 -7.01 -12.16
CA LEU A 53 -11.32 -7.65 -10.88
C LEU A 53 -10.18 -7.40 -9.90
N THR A 54 -10.51 -7.02 -8.67
CA THR A 54 -9.57 -6.99 -7.55
C THR A 54 -9.93 -8.07 -6.54
N GLU A 55 -8.95 -8.87 -6.15
CA GLU A 55 -9.09 -9.95 -5.18
C GLU A 55 -8.11 -9.72 -4.04
N THR A 56 -8.56 -9.92 -2.81
CA THR A 56 -7.75 -9.68 -1.60
C THR A 56 -7.78 -10.91 -0.70
N TRP A 57 -6.68 -11.11 0.02
CA TRP A 57 -6.60 -12.05 1.13
C TRP A 57 -6.79 -11.30 2.44
N ASN A 58 -7.57 -11.86 3.36
CA ASN A 58 -7.76 -11.26 4.67
C ASN A 58 -6.42 -11.16 5.43
N PRO A 59 -5.97 -9.93 5.74
CA PRO A 59 -4.66 -9.69 6.37
C PRO A 59 -4.61 -10.15 7.83
N ASN A 60 -5.76 -10.51 8.42
CA ASN A 60 -5.82 -11.05 9.77
C ASN A 60 -5.58 -12.56 9.83
N ASN A 61 -5.44 -13.26 8.69
CA ASN A 61 -4.98 -14.64 8.68
C ASN A 61 -3.62 -14.74 9.39
N PRO A 62 -3.41 -15.72 10.29
CA PRO A 62 -2.26 -15.76 11.16
C PRO A 62 -0.93 -15.84 10.38
N GLU A 63 -0.91 -16.50 9.23
CA GLU A 63 0.25 -16.56 8.32
C GLU A 63 0.63 -15.16 7.80
N LEU A 64 -0.35 -14.39 7.31
CA LEU A 64 -0.13 -13.04 6.77
C LEU A 64 0.16 -12.01 7.86
N LYS A 65 -0.53 -12.15 9.00
CA LYS A 65 -0.33 -11.33 10.18
C LYS A 65 1.08 -11.52 10.72
N CYS A 66 1.57 -12.76 10.81
CA CYS A 66 2.95 -13.04 11.20
C CYS A 66 3.96 -12.45 10.19
N ALA A 67 3.74 -12.66 8.89
CA ALA A 67 4.60 -12.09 7.84
C ALA A 67 4.56 -10.55 7.78
N GLY A 68 3.55 -9.92 8.36
CA GLY A 68 3.40 -8.46 8.39
C GLY A 68 3.07 -7.87 7.01
N VAL A 69 2.36 -8.62 6.18
CA VAL A 69 2.02 -8.22 4.80
C VAL A 69 0.53 -8.36 4.51
N SER A 70 0.09 -7.72 3.42
CA SER A 70 -1.22 -7.94 2.82
C SER A 70 -1.05 -8.26 1.34
N LEU A 71 -1.93 -9.09 0.79
CA LEU A 71 -1.86 -9.54 -0.60
C LEU A 71 -3.09 -9.06 -1.36
N ILE A 72 -2.85 -8.59 -2.58
CA ILE A 72 -3.88 -8.16 -3.52
C ILE A 72 -3.51 -8.71 -4.90
N ARG A 73 -4.47 -9.34 -5.58
CA ARG A 73 -4.37 -9.76 -6.98
C ARG A 73 -5.31 -8.88 -7.79
N ARG A 74 -4.78 -8.30 -8.88
CA ARG A 74 -5.57 -7.47 -9.79
C ARG A 74 -5.52 -8.08 -11.18
N THR A 75 -6.68 -8.22 -11.78
CA THR A 75 -6.87 -8.53 -13.19
C THR A 75 -7.42 -7.28 -13.85
N ILE A 76 -6.71 -6.79 -14.87
CA ILE A 76 -7.11 -5.62 -15.64
C ILE A 76 -7.46 -6.12 -17.04
N ASP A 77 -8.68 -5.87 -17.47
CA ASP A 77 -9.17 -6.32 -18.78
C ASP A 77 -8.56 -5.48 -19.91
N PRO A 78 -8.63 -5.94 -21.18
CA PRO A 78 -8.13 -5.17 -22.31
C PRO A 78 -8.70 -3.75 -22.35
N ASN A 79 -7.82 -2.75 -22.50
CA ASN A 79 -8.13 -1.30 -22.42
C ASN A 79 -8.60 -0.81 -21.04
N GLY A 80 -8.50 -1.64 -20.00
CA GLY A 80 -8.80 -1.25 -18.62
C GLY A 80 -7.74 -0.32 -18.04
N LEU A 81 -8.19 0.61 -17.19
CA LEU A 81 -7.34 1.53 -16.44
C LEU A 81 -7.57 1.33 -14.94
N HIS A 82 -6.56 0.84 -14.23
CA HIS A 82 -6.57 0.94 -12.78
C HIS A 82 -6.33 2.40 -12.39
N LEU A 83 -7.35 3.02 -11.78
CA LEU A 83 -7.30 4.44 -11.44
C LEU A 83 -6.09 4.75 -10.52
N PRO A 84 -5.48 5.95 -10.64
CA PRO A 84 -4.38 6.34 -9.78
C PRO A 84 -4.76 6.26 -8.29
N SER A 85 -3.90 5.64 -7.50
CA SER A 85 -4.08 5.45 -6.06
C SER A 85 -2.73 5.45 -5.37
N PHE A 86 -2.71 5.74 -4.07
CA PHE A 86 -1.51 5.60 -3.24
C PHE A 86 -1.80 4.68 -2.04
N SER A 87 -0.75 4.11 -1.47
CA SER A 87 -0.80 3.34 -0.23
C SER A 87 0.26 3.88 0.74
N PRO A 88 -0.02 3.91 2.06
CA PRO A 88 0.99 4.26 3.06
C PRO A 88 2.07 3.17 3.23
N SER A 89 1.89 1.99 2.64
CA SER A 89 2.85 0.88 2.69
C SER A 89 3.48 0.63 1.32
N PRO A 90 4.78 0.30 1.25
CA PRO A 90 5.44 -0.06 -0.01
C PRO A 90 4.81 -1.33 -0.59
N GLN A 91 4.83 -1.44 -1.92
CA GLN A 91 4.27 -2.58 -2.64
C GLN A 91 5.31 -3.15 -3.60
N LEU A 92 5.38 -4.49 -3.66
CA LEU A 92 6.08 -5.22 -4.70
C LEU A 92 5.04 -5.84 -5.63
N ILE A 93 5.07 -5.45 -6.91
CA ILE A 93 4.09 -5.86 -7.90
C ILE A 93 4.72 -6.88 -8.84
N PHE A 94 4.12 -8.06 -8.94
CA PHE A 94 4.51 -9.10 -9.89
C PHE A 94 3.51 -9.16 -11.05
N ILE A 95 4.01 -9.05 -12.28
CA ILE A 95 3.19 -9.23 -13.48
C ILE A 95 3.12 -10.72 -13.79
N ILE A 96 2.02 -11.35 -13.39
CA ILE A 96 1.81 -12.79 -13.60
C ILE A 96 1.56 -13.10 -15.09
N GLN A 97 0.77 -12.25 -15.76
CA GLN A 97 0.41 -12.43 -17.17
C GLN A 97 0.08 -11.09 -17.81
N GLY A 98 0.41 -10.96 -19.10
CA GLY A 98 0.05 -9.81 -19.92
C GLY A 98 1.18 -8.79 -20.08
N LYS A 99 0.85 -7.65 -20.67
CA LYS A 99 1.75 -6.51 -20.91
C LYS A 99 0.96 -5.21 -20.77
N GLY A 100 1.61 -4.13 -20.38
CA GLY A 100 0.92 -2.88 -20.12
C GLY A 100 1.82 -1.68 -19.92
N VAL A 101 1.26 -0.67 -19.26
CA VAL A 101 1.96 0.55 -18.88
C VAL A 101 1.66 0.90 -17.43
N LEU A 102 2.66 1.41 -16.71
CA LEU A 102 2.58 1.86 -15.33
C LEU A 102 3.13 3.29 -15.25
N GLY A 103 2.33 4.19 -14.69
CA GLY A 103 2.76 5.53 -14.30
C GLY A 103 2.99 5.60 -12.78
N LEU A 104 4.03 6.30 -12.37
CA LEU A 104 4.27 6.67 -10.97
C LEU A 104 4.39 8.19 -10.91
N SER A 105 3.63 8.83 -10.02
CA SER A 105 3.69 10.26 -9.78
C SER A 105 4.60 10.56 -8.60
N LEU A 106 5.83 11.00 -8.88
CA LEU A 106 6.81 11.38 -7.88
C LEU A 106 6.70 12.88 -7.59
N PRO A 107 6.32 13.27 -6.35
CA PRO A 107 6.09 14.68 -6.03
C PRO A 107 7.38 15.48 -6.16
N GLY A 108 7.29 16.64 -6.82
CA GLY A 108 8.42 17.54 -7.04
C GLY A 108 9.32 17.16 -8.22
N CYS A 109 9.10 16.02 -8.88
CA CYS A 109 9.79 15.70 -10.13
C CYS A 109 9.12 16.41 -11.32
N PRO A 110 9.91 16.85 -12.32
CA PRO A 110 9.35 17.46 -13.52
C PRO A 110 8.67 16.44 -14.43
N GLU A 111 7.75 16.95 -15.24
CA GLU A 111 7.19 16.23 -16.37
C GLU A 111 8.26 16.14 -17.46
N THR A 112 8.54 14.94 -17.96
CA THR A 112 9.69 14.68 -18.87
C THR A 112 9.27 14.08 -20.21
N TYR A 113 8.01 13.73 -20.34
CA TYR A 113 7.38 13.33 -21.60
C TYR A 113 6.45 14.46 -21.98
N GLU A 114 6.67 15.04 -23.16
CA GLU A 114 5.93 16.20 -23.64
C GLU A 114 5.50 15.97 -25.09
N GLU A 115 4.24 16.26 -25.38
CA GLU A 115 3.69 16.27 -26.73
C GLU A 115 3.33 17.72 -27.12
N PRO A 116 4.08 18.35 -28.04
CA PRO A 116 3.83 19.73 -28.42
C PRO A 116 2.51 19.85 -29.17
N ARG A 117 1.78 20.95 -28.95
CA ARG A 117 0.59 21.29 -29.74
C ARG A 117 0.97 21.42 -31.21
N SER A 118 0.35 20.63 -32.09
CA SER A 118 0.48 20.81 -33.52
C SER A 118 -0.15 22.16 -33.93
N SER A 119 0.65 23.08 -34.47
CA SER A 119 0.16 24.34 -35.04
C SER A 119 -0.46 24.18 -36.44
N GLN A 120 -0.55 22.94 -36.96
CA GLN A 120 -1.20 22.62 -38.22
C GLN A 120 -2.65 22.19 -38.02
N SER A 121 -3.55 23.16 -37.85
CA SER A 121 -4.95 22.98 -38.21
C SER A 121 -5.37 24.11 -39.15
N ARG A 122 -5.01 23.98 -40.43
CA ARG A 122 -5.86 24.53 -41.49
C ARG A 122 -7.18 23.74 -41.42
N GLN A 123 -8.23 24.43 -40.99
CA GLN A 123 -9.63 24.06 -41.21
C GLN A 123 -10.11 22.76 -40.53
N GLY A 124 -10.74 22.91 -39.35
CA GLY A 124 -11.97 22.16 -39.05
C GLY A 124 -11.93 20.92 -38.15
N SER A 125 -10.81 20.49 -37.57
CA SER A 125 -10.77 19.30 -36.71
C SER A 125 -10.08 19.56 -35.36
N ARG A 126 -10.76 19.17 -34.27
CA ARG A 126 -10.36 19.18 -32.84
C ARG A 126 -8.90 19.61 -32.59
N GLN A 127 -8.71 20.75 -31.92
CA GLN A 127 -7.42 21.15 -31.36
C GLN A 127 -6.86 19.99 -30.52
N GLN A 128 -5.80 19.34 -31.01
CA GLN A 128 -5.01 18.41 -30.19
C GLN A 128 -4.34 19.23 -29.09
N GLN A 129 -4.84 19.07 -27.88
CA GLN A 129 -4.26 19.66 -26.69
C GLN A 129 -2.93 18.95 -26.43
N GLY A 130 -1.82 19.69 -26.47
CA GLY A 130 -0.52 19.17 -26.10
C GLY A 130 -0.54 18.68 -24.65
N ASP A 131 0.29 17.67 -24.37
CA ASP A 131 0.31 16.95 -23.11
C ASP A 131 1.72 16.98 -22.50
N SER A 132 1.79 16.86 -21.17
CA SER A 132 3.05 16.80 -20.44
C SER A 132 2.84 15.96 -19.17
N HIS A 133 3.64 14.91 -19.02
CA HIS A 133 3.54 14.00 -17.87
C HIS A 133 4.88 13.33 -17.52
N GLN A 134 4.92 12.69 -16.36
CA GLN A 134 6.09 11.95 -15.90
C GLN A 134 6.29 10.67 -16.71
N LYS A 135 7.49 10.10 -16.61
CA LYS A 135 7.86 8.90 -17.37
C LYS A 135 6.92 7.72 -17.09
N ILE A 136 6.33 7.19 -18.16
CA ILE A 136 5.56 5.94 -18.14
C ILE A 136 6.48 4.74 -18.42
N ARG A 137 6.26 3.64 -17.70
CA ARG A 137 7.05 2.40 -17.82
C ARG A 137 6.22 1.30 -18.44
N ARG A 138 6.76 0.63 -19.45
CA ARG A 138 6.16 -0.59 -20.01
C ARG A 138 6.60 -1.80 -19.19
N PHE A 139 5.73 -2.80 -19.09
CA PHE A 139 6.02 -4.10 -18.51
C PHE A 139 5.40 -5.20 -19.37
#